data_AF-W9GFH4-F1
#
_entry.id   AF-W9GFH4-F1
#
_cell.length_a   1.000
_cell.length_b   1.000
_cell.length_c   1.000
_cell.angle_alpha   90.00
_cell.angle_beta   90.00
_cell.angle_gamma   90.00
#
_symmetry.space_group_name_H-M   'P 1'
#
loop_
_entity.id
_entity.type
_entity.pdbx_description
1 polymer ?
#
loop_
_entity_poly.entity_id
_entity_poly.type
_entity_poly.pdbx_seq_one_letter_code
_entity_poly.pdbx_strand_id
1 'polypeptide(L)'
;MDSIMLASECEHVRLFAQIFEALDWRLVRTDGLPDDMTGLAHWGQRIVWLDHELRGPYARFVLEHELQHVLRGPVLGTGPSAILAEELECDRLATEAMRAAGYDVDPEWLVYGGRASGGEGWSPPLVL
;
A
#
# COMPACT_ATOMS: atom_id res chain seq x y z
N MET A 1 21.03 -5.05 -18.35
CA MET A 1 20.77 -4.33 -17.08
C MET A 1 19.45 -4.79 -16.45
N ASP A 2 18.92 -5.97 -16.80
CA ASP A 2 17.56 -6.38 -16.42
C ASP A 2 17.48 -7.29 -15.19
N SER A 3 18.58 -7.92 -14.74
CA SER A 3 18.55 -8.82 -13.57
C SER A 3 18.54 -8.10 -12.21
N ILE A 4 19.00 -6.85 -12.13
CA ILE A 4 19.10 -6.14 -10.84
C ILE A 4 17.75 -5.53 -10.43
N MET A 5 16.98 -5.01 -11.40
CA MET A 5 15.65 -4.44 -11.14
C MET A 5 14.67 -5.53 -10.66
N LEU A 6 14.60 -6.65 -11.38
CA LEU A 6 13.77 -7.82 -11.01
C LEU A 6 14.13 -8.41 -9.64
N ALA A 7 15.42 -8.39 -9.26
CA ALA A 7 15.85 -8.87 -7.95
C ALA A 7 15.36 -7.93 -6.83
N SER A 8 15.56 -6.62 -6.98
CA SER A 8 15.10 -5.64 -5.96
C SER A 8 13.58 -5.60 -5.81
N GLU A 9 12.85 -5.82 -6.91
CA GLU A 9 11.39 -5.97 -6.92
C GLU A 9 10.91 -7.11 -6.02
N CYS A 10 11.57 -8.26 -6.13
CA CYS A 10 11.27 -9.43 -5.31
C CYS A 10 11.68 -9.21 -3.85
N GLU A 11 12.75 -8.47 -3.60
CA GLU A 11 13.24 -8.17 -2.25
C GLU A 11 12.28 -7.29 -1.46
N HIS A 12 11.71 -6.24 -2.05
CA HIS A 12 10.74 -5.38 -1.35
C HIS A 12 9.48 -6.13 -0.97
N VAL A 13 8.86 -6.84 -1.91
CA VAL A 13 7.63 -7.61 -1.65
C VAL A 13 7.91 -8.68 -0.58
N ARG A 14 9.06 -9.35 -0.63
CA ARG A 14 9.44 -10.35 0.39
C ARG A 14 9.63 -9.73 1.76
N LEU A 15 10.33 -8.60 1.86
CA LEU A 15 10.54 -7.89 3.12
C LEU A 15 9.20 -7.49 3.74
N PHE A 16 8.31 -6.88 2.97
CA PHE A 16 7.01 -6.45 3.48
C PHE A 16 6.09 -7.62 3.81
N ALA A 17 6.13 -8.73 3.07
CA ALA A 17 5.42 -9.94 3.46
C ALA A 17 5.82 -10.41 4.87
N GLN A 18 7.12 -10.37 5.20
CA GLN A 18 7.61 -10.73 6.54
C GLN A 18 7.19 -9.72 7.61
N ILE A 19 7.21 -8.42 7.30
CA ILE A 19 6.75 -7.38 8.22
C ILE A 19 5.26 -7.57 8.52
N PHE A 20 4.43 -7.75 7.49
CA PHE A 20 3.00 -7.98 7.66
C PHE A 20 2.74 -9.28 8.42
N GLU A 21 3.44 -10.37 8.10
CA GLU A 21 3.33 -11.63 8.84
C GLU A 21 3.65 -11.45 10.34
N ALA A 22 4.69 -10.68 10.67
CA ALA A 22 5.04 -10.36 12.06
C ALA A 22 3.96 -9.53 12.78
N LEU A 23 3.12 -8.82 12.03
CA LEU A 23 1.96 -8.08 12.54
C LEU A 23 0.66 -8.93 12.53
N ASP A 24 0.73 -10.21 12.17
CA ASP A 24 -0.43 -11.10 11.95
C ASP A 24 -1.32 -10.60 10.79
N TRP A 25 -0.70 -10.14 9.70
CA TRP A 25 -1.33 -9.76 8.43
C TRP A 25 -0.75 -10.57 7.28
N ARG A 26 -1.51 -10.71 6.19
CA ARG A 26 -1.05 -11.37 4.96
C ARG A 26 -0.87 -10.35 3.85
N LEU A 27 0.22 -10.46 3.08
CA LEU A 27 0.39 -9.71 1.83
C LEU A 27 -0.01 -10.59 0.64
N VAL A 28 -0.97 -10.12 -0.17
CA VAL A 28 -1.46 -10.82 -1.35
C VAL A 28 -1.26 -9.94 -2.57
N ARG A 29 -0.60 -10.48 -3.60
CA ARG A 29 -0.54 -9.82 -4.91
C ARG A 29 -1.73 -10.24 -5.75
N THR A 30 -2.41 -9.30 -6.39
CA THR A 30 -3.66 -9.57 -7.12
C THR A 30 -3.80 -8.67 -8.34
N ASP A 31 -4.51 -9.15 -9.34
CA ASP A 31 -5.00 -8.41 -10.52
C ASP A 31 -6.47 -7.95 -10.35
N GLY A 32 -7.09 -8.27 -9.20
CA GLY A 32 -8.50 -7.99 -8.92
C GLY A 32 -8.77 -6.72 -8.12
N LEU A 33 -7.76 -5.84 -7.93
CA LEU A 33 -8.00 -4.52 -7.36
C LEU A 33 -8.79 -3.64 -8.36
N PRO A 34 -9.62 -2.70 -7.88
CA PRO A 34 -10.20 -1.67 -8.74
C PRO A 34 -9.12 -0.93 -9.55
N ASP A 35 -9.45 -0.47 -10.76
CA ASP A 35 -8.52 0.22 -11.66
C ASP A 35 -7.88 1.48 -11.05
N ASP A 36 -8.49 2.02 -10.00
CA ASP A 36 -8.06 3.20 -9.26
C ASP A 36 -7.27 2.89 -7.99
N MET A 37 -7.04 1.61 -7.69
CA MET A 37 -6.30 1.17 -6.50
C MET A 37 -5.02 0.40 -6.86
N THR A 38 -3.94 0.76 -6.18
CA THR A 38 -2.62 0.12 -6.31
C THR A 38 -2.27 -0.71 -5.08
N GLY A 39 -2.88 -0.40 -3.93
CA GLY A 39 -2.79 -1.13 -2.68
C GLY A 39 -4.09 -1.03 -1.88
N LEU A 40 -4.29 -1.95 -0.93
CA LEU A 40 -5.38 -1.88 0.03
C LEU A 40 -5.14 -2.73 1.29
N ALA A 41 -5.11 -2.09 2.46
CA ALA A 41 -5.16 -2.74 3.76
C ALA A 41 -6.61 -2.98 4.22
N HIS A 42 -6.99 -4.26 4.31
CA HIS A 42 -8.33 -4.66 4.73
C HIS A 42 -8.37 -5.31 6.12
N TRP A 43 -8.75 -4.49 7.09
CA TRP A 43 -8.82 -4.82 8.51
C TRP A 43 -9.64 -6.06 8.85
N GLY A 44 -10.81 -6.26 8.22
CA GLY A 44 -11.68 -7.39 8.53
C GLY A 44 -11.10 -8.76 8.17
N GLN A 45 -10.18 -8.80 7.19
CA GLN A 45 -9.53 -10.03 6.73
C GLN A 45 -8.06 -10.11 7.14
N ARG A 46 -7.49 -9.01 7.66
CA ARG A 46 -6.07 -8.84 7.96
C ARG A 46 -5.20 -9.15 6.74
N ILE A 47 -5.57 -8.56 5.60
CA ILE A 47 -4.87 -8.70 4.32
C ILE A 47 -4.49 -7.33 3.80
N VAL A 48 -3.27 -7.21 3.29
CA VAL A 48 -2.86 -6.14 2.38
C VAL A 48 -2.87 -6.71 0.97
N TRP A 49 -3.69 -6.16 0.09
CA TRP A 49 -3.59 -6.43 -1.34
C TRP A 49 -2.64 -5.43 -1.99
N LEU A 50 -1.83 -5.93 -2.93
CA LEU A 50 -0.95 -5.11 -3.76
C LEU A 50 -1.20 -5.49 -5.21
N ASP A 51 -1.30 -4.51 -6.10
CA ASP A 51 -1.41 -4.78 -7.53
C ASP A 51 -0.20 -5.61 -8.02
N HIS A 52 -0.51 -6.70 -8.71
CA HIS A 52 0.44 -7.64 -9.28
C HIS A 52 1.31 -7.02 -10.40
N GLU A 53 0.98 -5.84 -10.93
CA GLU A 53 1.77 -5.12 -11.94
C GLU A 53 2.81 -4.19 -11.33
N LEU A 54 2.62 -3.74 -10.09
CA LEU A 54 3.54 -2.78 -9.46
C LEU A 54 4.93 -3.37 -9.21
N ARG A 55 5.95 -2.56 -9.47
CA ARG A 55 7.37 -2.92 -9.36
C ARG A 55 8.19 -1.80 -8.74
N GLY A 56 9.42 -2.14 -8.36
CA GLY A 56 10.49 -1.21 -8.02
C GLY A 56 10.18 -0.35 -6.79
N PRO A 57 10.70 0.88 -6.77
CA PRO A 57 10.47 1.85 -5.70
C PRO A 57 9.00 2.21 -5.51
N TYR A 58 8.19 2.23 -6.57
CA TYR A 58 6.76 2.57 -6.44
C TYR A 58 5.99 1.47 -5.69
N ALA A 59 6.23 0.19 -6.00
CA ALA A 59 5.66 -0.90 -5.20
C ALA A 59 6.06 -0.82 -3.73
N ARG A 60 7.31 -0.44 -3.44
CA ARG A 60 7.76 -0.22 -2.07
C ARG A 60 7.02 0.93 -1.40
N PHE A 61 6.85 2.06 -2.09
CA PHE A 61 6.09 3.20 -1.57
C PHE A 61 4.67 2.81 -1.18
N VAL A 62 3.96 2.10 -2.06
CA VAL A 62 2.60 1.61 -1.78
C VAL A 62 2.60 0.68 -0.56
N LEU A 63 3.57 -0.23 -0.44
CA LEU A 63 3.68 -1.10 0.72
C LEU A 63 3.99 -0.37 2.03
N GLU A 64 4.83 0.68 1.99
CA GLU A 64 5.08 1.56 3.14
C GLU A 64 3.81 2.31 3.54
N HIS A 65 3.02 2.78 2.57
CA HIS A 65 1.74 3.45 2.77
C HIS A 65 0.72 2.51 3.44
N GLU A 66 0.51 1.30 2.90
CA GLU A 66 -0.39 0.32 3.50
C GLU A 66 0.06 -0.14 4.89
N LEU A 67 1.36 -0.19 5.13
CA LEU A 67 1.90 -0.44 6.47
C LEU A 67 1.47 0.65 7.46
N GLN A 68 1.40 1.92 7.06
CA GLN A 68 0.89 2.98 7.94
C GLN A 68 -0.58 2.77 8.29
N HIS A 69 -1.41 2.39 7.30
CA HIS A 69 -2.79 2.02 7.59
C HIS A 69 -2.89 0.89 8.60
N VAL A 70 -2.09 -0.18 8.43
CA VAL A 70 -2.06 -1.32 9.37
C VAL A 70 -1.64 -0.89 10.78
N LEU A 71 -0.63 -0.04 10.91
CA LEU A 71 -0.10 0.38 12.22
C LEU A 71 -1.02 1.36 12.96
N ARG A 72 -1.73 2.22 12.22
CA ARG A 72 -2.53 3.31 12.81
C ARG A 72 -3.93 2.89 13.24
N GLY A 73 -4.45 1.80 12.68
CA GLY A 73 -5.80 1.33 13.01
C GLY A 73 -6.81 1.66 11.92
N PRO A 74 -8.03 1.09 12.02
CA PRO A 74 -9.14 1.49 11.16
C PRO A 74 -9.53 2.95 11.45
N VAL A 75 -9.85 3.70 10.40
CA VAL A 75 -10.35 5.08 10.54
C VAL A 75 -11.72 5.05 11.23
N LEU A 76 -11.78 5.56 12.47
CA LEU A 76 -13.00 5.58 13.29
C LEU A 76 -13.97 6.74 12.94
N GLY A 77 -13.71 7.48 11.86
CA GLY A 77 -14.52 8.59 11.36
C GLY A 77 -14.99 8.37 9.92
N THR A 78 -16.30 8.32 9.70
CA THR A 78 -16.90 8.00 8.38
C THR A 78 -17.07 9.21 7.45
N GLY A 79 -16.38 10.33 7.75
CA GLY A 79 -16.46 11.54 6.95
C GLY A 79 -15.39 11.56 5.85
N PRO A 80 -15.69 12.04 4.62
CA PRO A 80 -14.69 12.17 3.56
C PRO A 80 -13.42 12.93 3.99
N SER A 81 -13.57 13.94 4.84
CA SER A 81 -12.43 14.71 5.37
C SER A 81 -11.56 13.92 6.35
N ALA A 82 -12.14 12.98 7.10
CA ALA A 82 -11.38 12.14 8.04
C ALA A 82 -10.60 11.06 7.30
N ILE A 83 -11.21 10.46 6.27
CA ILE A 83 -10.53 9.54 5.34
C ILE A 83 -9.36 10.27 4.68
N LEU A 84 -9.63 11.44 4.09
CA LEU A 84 -8.59 12.25 3.44
C LEU A 84 -7.41 12.58 4.38
N ALA A 85 -7.70 12.99 5.61
CA ALA A 85 -6.64 13.31 6.57
C ALA A 85 -5.76 12.10 6.89
N GLU A 86 -6.34 10.90 6.92
CA GLU A 86 -5.59 9.66 7.13
C GLU A 86 -4.75 9.29 5.91
N GLU A 87 -5.30 9.37 4.70
CA GLU A 87 -4.58 9.12 3.44
C GLU A 87 -3.34 10.02 3.31
N LEU A 88 -3.51 11.33 3.57
CA LEU A 88 -2.41 12.30 3.53
C LEU A 88 -1.32 12.02 4.57
N GLU A 89 -1.73 11.53 5.74
CA GLU A 89 -0.78 11.19 6.80
C GLU A 89 -0.03 9.89 6.48
N CYS A 90 -0.70 8.89 5.88
CA CYS A 90 -0.06 7.67 5.39
C CYS A 90 0.94 7.99 4.26
N ASP A 91 0.58 8.86 3.31
CA ASP A 91 1.49 9.38 2.27
C ASP A 91 2.72 10.07 2.85
N ARG A 92 2.53 10.94 3.86
CA ARG A 92 3.62 11.66 4.51
C ARG A 92 4.60 10.69 5.18
N LEU A 93 4.09 9.73 5.94
CA LEU A 93 4.88 8.75 6.66
C LEU A 93 5.58 7.76 5.72
N ALA A 94 4.91 7.30 4.66
CA ALA A 94 5.52 6.48 3.62
C ALA A 94 6.66 7.22 2.91
N THR A 95 6.45 8.50 2.59
CA THR A 95 7.49 9.37 2.02
C THR A 95 8.71 9.48 2.94
N GLU A 96 8.49 9.67 4.24
CA GLU A 96 9.55 9.73 5.25
C GLU A 96 10.33 8.41 5.35
N ALA A 97 9.62 7.26 5.37
CA ALA A 97 10.24 5.95 5.39
C ALA A 97 11.08 5.66 4.14
N MET A 98 10.55 6.01 2.96
CA MET A 98 11.26 5.87 1.68
C MET A 98 12.54 6.71 1.66
N ARG A 99 12.46 7.97 2.07
CA ARG A 99 13.64 8.87 2.16
C ARG A 99 14.67 8.37 3.17
N ALA A 100 14.22 7.87 4.33
CA ALA A 100 15.10 7.28 5.34
C ALA A 100 15.82 6.02 4.82
N ALA A 101 15.18 5.26 3.93
CA ALA A 101 15.76 4.12 3.23
C ALA A 101 16.61 4.50 2.00
N GLY A 102 16.78 5.80 1.72
CA GLY A 102 17.63 6.31 0.64
C GLY A 102 16.97 6.37 -0.74
N TYR A 103 15.63 6.26 -0.81
CA TYR A 103 14.89 6.43 -2.07
C TYR A 103 14.57 7.90 -2.32
N ASP A 104 14.59 8.27 -3.60
CA ASP A 104 13.92 9.48 -4.08
C ASP A 104 12.44 9.15 -4.33
N VAL A 105 11.55 10.02 -3.87
CA VAL A 105 10.10 9.81 -3.93
C VAL A 105 9.54 10.72 -5.00
N ASP A 106 8.98 10.11 -6.04
CA ASP A 106 8.28 10.85 -7.08
C ASP A 106 6.99 11.47 -6.49
N PRO A 107 6.78 12.80 -6.61
CA PRO A 107 5.53 13.42 -6.20
C PRO A 107 4.28 12.83 -6.86
N GLU A 108 4.40 12.20 -8.04
CA GLU A 108 3.28 11.52 -8.72
C GLU A 108 2.85 10.22 -8.02
N TRP A 109 3.66 9.68 -7.10
CA TRP A 109 3.30 8.49 -6.33
C TRP A 109 2.37 8.77 -5.15
N LEU A 110 2.27 10.04 -4.75
CA LEU A 110 1.42 10.44 -3.64
C LEU A 110 -0.04 10.17 -4.01
N VAL A 111 -0.71 9.42 -3.14
CA VAL A 111 -2.08 8.95 -3.32
C VAL A 111 -3.05 10.14 -3.49
N TYR A 112 -2.70 11.31 -2.96
CA TYR A 112 -3.37 12.59 -3.26
C TYR A 112 -2.85 13.33 -4.51
N GLY A 113 -2.74 12.62 -5.63
CA GLY A 113 -2.49 13.15 -6.98
C GLY A 113 -3.39 12.55 -8.06
N GLY A 114 -4.09 11.46 -7.75
CA GLY A 114 -5.09 10.86 -8.62
C GLY A 114 -5.38 9.44 -8.18
N ARG A 115 -6.66 9.15 -7.92
CA ARG A 115 -7.29 7.82 -7.82
C ARG A 115 -7.67 7.27 -6.43
N ALA A 116 -7.33 7.90 -5.31
CA ALA A 116 -7.96 7.52 -4.03
C ALA A 116 -9.31 8.21 -3.80
N SER A 117 -10.35 7.70 -4.45
CA SER A 117 -11.72 7.81 -3.93
C SER A 117 -12.22 6.40 -3.79
N GLY A 118 -12.31 5.91 -2.54
CA GLY A 118 -12.77 4.56 -2.23
C GLY A 118 -13.90 4.13 -3.14
N GLY A 119 -13.66 3.06 -3.91
CA GLY A 119 -14.63 2.52 -4.86
C GLY A 119 -15.92 2.15 -4.13
N GLU A 120 -16.93 3.02 -4.21
CA GLU A 120 -18.28 2.70 -3.75
C GLU A 120 -18.72 1.41 -4.47
N GLY A 121 -18.91 0.33 -3.71
CA GLY A 121 -19.46 -0.92 -4.22
C GLY A 121 -18.46 -2.03 -4.58
N TRP A 122 -17.15 -1.84 -4.40
CA TRP A 122 -16.21 -2.96 -4.51
C TRP A 122 -16.18 -3.77 -3.20
N SER A 123 -16.46 -5.06 -3.30
CA SER A 123 -16.29 -6.01 -2.19
C SER A 123 -14.98 -6.76 -2.39
N PRO A 124 -14.08 -6.76 -1.40
CA PRO A 124 -12.84 -7.47 -1.54
C PRO A 124 -13.07 -8.97 -1.74
N PRO A 125 -12.26 -9.63 -2.59
CA PRO A 125 -12.31 -11.07 -2.72
C PRO A 125 -12.02 -11.69 -1.34
N LEU A 126 -12.91 -12.57 -0.89
CA LEU A 126 -12.67 -13.37 0.32
C LEU A 126 -11.54 -14.34 0.03
N VAL A 127 -10.40 -14.18 0.70
CA VAL A 127 -9.32 -15.17 0.68
C VAL A 127 -9.61 -16.19 1.79
N LEU A 128 -10.33 -17.25 1.41
CA LEU A 128 -10.63 -18.43 2.24
C LEU A 128 -9.39 -19.28 2.52
#